data_AF-A0A347AFP7-F1
#
_entry.id   AF-A0A347AFP7-F1
#
_cell.length_a   1.000
_cell.length_b   1.000
_cell.length_c   1.000
_cell.angle_alpha   90.00
_cell.angle_beta   90.00
_cell.angle_gamma   90.00
#
_symmetry.space_group_name_H-M   'P 1'
#
loop_
_entity.id
_entity.type
_entity.pdbx_description
1 polymer ?
#
loop_
_entity_poly.entity_id
_entity_poly.type
_entity_poly.pdbx_seq_one_letter_code
_entity_poly.pdbx_strand_id
1 'polypeptide(L)'
;MDFLSLKLILGFSVVLLILSYNLEKKLDNRQYKIFIFVIFFFPIIETSLKIFNKYYIPQEFNTLNYIACCNGFEHLLAGIAIGVILLPFIVDILRKLNKKEQIISFVPLVSFFCLSYELIGYYFFYTNKPYLALLYQDTMQDLTMNIIGALIAFILLMGFKKGNKNKIDK
;
A
#
# COMPACT_ATOMS: atom_id res chain seq x y z
N MET A 1 16.85 -14.64 -8.58
CA MET A 1 16.14 -13.35 -8.65
C MET A 1 16.10 -12.77 -7.25
N ASP A 2 16.44 -11.49 -7.06
CA ASP A 2 16.30 -10.88 -5.73
C ASP A 2 14.82 -10.58 -5.43
N PHE A 3 14.50 -10.45 -4.15
CA PHE A 3 13.12 -10.27 -3.70
C PHE A 3 12.54 -8.93 -4.18
N LEU A 4 13.35 -7.87 -4.26
CA LEU A 4 12.93 -6.56 -4.76
C LEU A 4 12.48 -6.65 -6.22
N SER A 5 13.22 -7.35 -7.08
CA SER A 5 12.83 -7.55 -8.47
C SER A 5 11.51 -8.31 -8.57
N LEU A 6 11.28 -9.30 -7.70
CA LEU A 6 10.01 -10.03 -7.66
C LEU A 6 8.85 -9.13 -7.27
N LYS A 7 9.03 -8.32 -6.22
CA LYS A 7 8.05 -7.34 -5.76
C LYS A 7 7.65 -6.38 -6.89
N LEU A 8 8.64 -5.81 -7.58
CA LEU A 8 8.41 -4.88 -8.68
C LEU A 8 7.70 -5.55 -9.86
N ILE A 9 8.13 -6.75 -10.28
CA ILE A 9 7.51 -7.49 -11.39
C ILE A 9 6.04 -7.82 -11.08
N LEU A 10 5.74 -8.29 -9.87
CA LEU A 10 4.37 -8.58 -9.46
C LEU A 10 3.53 -7.30 -9.44
N GLY A 11 4.07 -6.20 -8.89
CA GLY A 11 3.41 -4.89 -8.90
C GLY A 11 3.08 -4.40 -10.31
N PHE A 12 4.06 -4.44 -11.23
CA PHE A 12 3.85 -4.08 -12.63
C PHE A 12 2.83 -4.99 -13.32
N SER A 13 2.85 -6.28 -13.02
CA SER A 13 1.88 -7.24 -13.59
C SER A 13 0.45 -6.89 -13.17
N VAL A 14 0.23 -6.53 -11.91
CA VAL A 14 -1.09 -6.08 -11.42
C VAL A 14 -1.52 -4.78 -12.11
N VAL A 15 -0.62 -3.81 -12.26
CA VAL A 15 -0.91 -2.56 -12.98
C VAL A 15 -1.26 -2.83 -14.45
N LEU A 16 -0.52 -3.69 -15.12
CA LEU A 16 -0.80 -4.09 -16.51
C LEU A 16 -2.16 -4.76 -16.62
N LEU A 17 -2.56 -5.59 -15.66
CA LEU A 17 -3.91 -6.16 -15.63
C LEU A 17 -4.96 -5.05 -15.51
N ILE A 18 -4.79 -4.11 -14.58
CA ILE A 18 -5.74 -2.98 -14.42
C ILE A 18 -5.92 -2.25 -15.75
N LEU A 19 -4.82 -1.86 -16.40
CA LEU A 19 -4.83 -1.13 -17.66
C LEU A 19 -5.39 -1.96 -18.83
N SER A 20 -5.04 -3.24 -18.93
CA SER A 20 -5.50 -4.13 -20.01
C SER A 20 -7.01 -4.35 -19.94
N TYR A 21 -7.55 -4.45 -18.73
CA TYR A 21 -9.00 -4.58 -18.49
C TYR A 21 -9.72 -3.23 -18.38
N ASN A 22 -9.02 -2.10 -18.59
CA ASN A 22 -9.55 -0.75 -18.48
C ASN A 22 -10.26 -0.47 -17.13
N LEU A 23 -9.82 -1.13 -16.05
CA LEU A 23 -10.46 -1.01 -14.74
C LEU A 23 -10.27 0.39 -14.14
N GLU A 24 -9.21 1.10 -14.53
CA GLU A 24 -8.93 2.47 -14.14
C GLU A 24 -10.04 3.44 -14.58
N LYS A 25 -10.83 3.12 -15.62
CA LYS A 25 -11.97 3.94 -16.07
C LYS A 25 -13.11 4.03 -15.06
N LYS A 26 -13.15 3.13 -14.07
CA LYS A 26 -14.14 3.17 -12.97
C LYS A 26 -13.85 4.28 -11.96
N LEU A 27 -12.61 4.76 -11.93
CA LEU A 27 -12.16 5.81 -11.04
C LEU A 27 -12.66 7.18 -11.52
N ASP A 28 -13.02 8.05 -10.58
CA ASP A 28 -13.24 9.45 -10.94
C ASP A 28 -11.90 10.16 -11.27
N ASN A 29 -11.96 11.37 -11.83
CA ASN A 29 -10.77 12.11 -12.25
C ASN A 29 -9.75 12.33 -11.10
N ARG A 30 -10.22 12.52 -9.86
CA ARG A 30 -9.32 12.69 -8.71
C ARG A 30 -8.67 11.36 -8.35
N GLN A 31 -9.46 10.30 -8.24
CA GLN A 31 -9.00 8.95 -7.93
C GLN A 31 -8.01 8.45 -8.98
N TYR A 32 -8.29 8.69 -10.26
CA TYR A 32 -7.41 8.34 -11.37
C TYR A 32 -6.05 9.06 -11.29
N LYS A 33 -6.04 10.38 -10.99
CA LYS A 33 -4.78 11.12 -10.80
C LYS A 33 -3.94 10.57 -9.65
N ILE A 34 -4.58 10.22 -8.54
CA ILE A 34 -3.90 9.60 -7.38
C ILE A 34 -3.35 8.22 -7.78
N PHE A 35 -4.14 7.42 -8.50
CA PHE A 35 -3.75 6.11 -9.00
C PHE A 35 -2.50 6.18 -9.88
N ILE A 36 -2.49 7.06 -10.87
CA ILE A 36 -1.33 7.27 -11.74
C ILE A 36 -0.12 7.75 -10.94
N PHE A 37 -0.29 8.72 -10.04
CA PHE A 37 0.80 9.22 -9.20
C PHE A 37 1.44 8.07 -8.39
N VAL A 38 0.62 7.26 -7.72
CA VAL A 38 1.14 6.15 -6.89
C VAL A 38 1.86 5.12 -7.73
N ILE A 39 1.34 4.74 -8.90
CA ILE A 39 2.00 3.75 -9.77
C ILE A 39 3.38 4.19 -10.21
N PHE A 40 3.55 5.46 -10.56
CA PHE A 40 4.85 5.97 -11.01
C PHE A 40 5.83 6.21 -9.86
N PHE A 41 5.36 6.79 -8.76
CA PHE A 41 6.25 7.21 -7.69
C PHE A 41 6.52 6.13 -6.64
N PHE A 42 5.60 5.19 -6.40
CA PHE A 42 5.80 4.17 -5.37
C PHE A 42 7.05 3.30 -5.63
N PRO A 43 7.31 2.76 -6.85
CA PRO A 43 8.53 2.01 -7.12
C PRO A 43 9.80 2.83 -6.88
N ILE A 44 9.77 4.12 -7.21
CA ILE A 44 10.91 5.05 -7.02
C ILE A 44 11.16 5.25 -5.53
N ILE A 45 10.11 5.50 -4.75
CA ILE A 45 10.21 5.71 -3.30
C ILE A 45 10.67 4.43 -2.60
N GLU A 46 10.09 3.27 -2.90
CA GLU A 46 10.49 1.98 -2.31
C GLU A 46 11.96 1.66 -2.62
N THR A 47 12.38 1.86 -3.87
CA THR A 47 13.78 1.63 -4.27
C THR A 47 14.72 2.61 -3.58
N SER A 48 14.35 3.88 -3.49
CA SER A 48 15.14 4.92 -2.82
C SER A 48 15.31 4.63 -1.33
N LEU A 49 14.24 4.19 -0.65
CA LEU A 49 14.30 3.79 0.75
C LEU A 49 15.27 2.64 0.98
N LYS A 50 15.22 1.60 0.13
CA LYS A 50 16.13 0.45 0.25
C LYS A 50 17.58 0.79 -0.06
N ILE A 51 17.83 1.64 -1.07
CA ILE A 51 19.17 2.15 -1.38
C ILE A 51 19.68 3.01 -0.22
N PHE A 52 18.86 3.91 0.29
CA PHE A 52 19.21 4.75 1.42
C PHE A 52 19.57 3.91 2.65
N ASN A 53 18.75 2.90 2.95
CA ASN A 53 18.98 1.97 4.05
C ASN A 53 20.32 1.20 3.89
N LYS A 54 20.61 0.73 2.68
CA LYS A 54 21.82 -0.05 2.39
C LYS A 54 23.12 0.76 2.43
N TYR A 55 23.11 2.02 1.97
CA TYR A 55 24.34 2.77 1.71
C TYR A 55 24.59 3.94 2.67
N TYR A 56 23.55 4.51 3.26
CA TYR A 56 23.64 5.76 4.03
C TYR A 56 23.42 5.58 5.53
N ILE A 57 23.03 4.37 5.97
CA ILE A 57 22.92 4.04 7.39
C ILE A 57 24.21 3.32 7.79
N PRO A 58 25.11 3.96 8.56
CA PRO A 58 26.29 3.29 9.08
C PRO A 58 25.87 2.09 9.93
N GLN A 59 26.57 0.96 9.81
CA GLN A 59 26.30 -0.24 10.62
C GLN A 59 26.32 0.04 12.15
N GLU A 60 26.99 1.11 12.55
CA GLU A 60 27.15 1.60 13.93
C GLU A 60 25.93 2.38 14.43
N PHE A 61 25.15 2.99 13.52
CA PHE A 61 23.89 3.69 13.78
C PHE A 61 22.66 2.82 13.45
N ASN A 62 22.90 1.54 13.14
CA ASN A 62 21.90 0.50 12.92
C ASN A 62 21.22 0.09 14.25
N THR A 63 20.78 1.11 14.99
CA THR A 63 20.01 0.97 16.20
C THR A 63 18.65 0.38 15.83
N LEU A 64 18.16 -0.54 16.66
CA LEU A 64 16.88 -1.23 16.47
C LEU A 64 15.74 -0.24 16.10
N ASN A 65 15.76 0.94 16.73
CA ASN A 65 14.75 1.98 16.55
C ASN A 65 14.73 2.58 15.14
N TYR A 66 15.89 2.73 14.49
CA TYR A 66 15.97 3.35 13.18
C TYR A 66 15.57 2.38 12.06
N ILE A 67 15.97 1.11 12.21
CA ILE A 67 15.52 0.02 11.34
C ILE A 67 14.00 -0.13 11.46
N ALA A 68 13.46 -0.11 12.68
CA ALA A 68 12.01 -0.17 12.93
C ALA A 68 11.26 1.01 12.32
N CYS A 69 11.85 2.22 12.34
CA CYS A 69 11.25 3.40 11.70
C CYS A 69 11.20 3.27 10.17
N CYS A 70 12.31 2.84 9.54
CA CYS A 70 12.35 2.61 8.10
C CYS A 70 11.37 1.51 7.69
N ASN A 71 11.33 0.41 8.43
CA ASN A 71 10.37 -0.69 8.21
C ASN A 71 8.93 -0.17 8.31
N GLY A 72 8.61 0.55 9.39
CA GLY A 72 7.28 1.13 9.57
C GLY A 72 6.88 2.08 8.44
N PHE A 73 7.83 2.86 7.90
CA PHE A 73 7.57 3.72 6.75
C PHE A 73 7.35 2.92 5.45
N GLU A 74 8.07 1.83 5.23
CA GLU A 74 7.83 0.91 4.13
C GLU A 74 6.41 0.32 4.19
N HIS A 75 5.98 -0.16 5.36
CA HIS A 75 4.62 -0.71 5.57
C HIS A 75 3.53 0.36 5.43
N LEU A 76 3.77 1.58 5.92
CA LEU A 76 2.88 2.72 5.69
C LEU A 76 2.65 2.94 4.19
N LEU A 77 3.74 3.04 3.42
CA LEU A 77 3.68 3.28 1.99
C LEU A 77 3.06 2.10 1.25
N ALA A 78 3.35 0.87 1.67
CA ALA A 78 2.73 -0.34 1.12
C ALA A 78 1.21 -0.32 1.31
N GLY A 79 0.72 0.03 2.50
CA GLY A 79 -0.71 0.20 2.77
C GLY A 79 -1.35 1.26 1.87
N ILE A 80 -0.67 2.39 1.65
CA ILE A 80 -1.15 3.43 0.73
C ILE A 80 -1.23 2.89 -0.71
N ALA A 81 -0.13 2.27 -1.17
CA ALA A 81 -0.01 1.79 -2.54
C ALA A 81 -1.03 0.69 -2.86
N ILE A 82 -1.14 -0.32 -1.99
CA ILE A 82 -2.11 -1.40 -2.14
C ILE A 82 -3.54 -0.84 -2.10
N GLY A 83 -3.84 0.09 -1.18
CA GLY A 83 -5.16 0.74 -1.14
C GLY A 83 -5.54 1.43 -2.44
N VAL A 84 -4.60 2.14 -3.06
CA VAL A 84 -4.81 2.84 -4.33
C VAL A 84 -4.92 1.86 -5.51
N ILE A 85 -4.07 0.84 -5.57
CA ILE A 85 -4.07 -0.18 -6.62
C ILE A 85 -5.32 -1.07 -6.54
N LEU A 86 -5.84 -1.32 -5.35
CA LEU A 86 -7.03 -2.15 -5.14
C LEU A 86 -8.33 -1.43 -5.50
N LEU A 87 -8.35 -0.09 -5.41
CA LEU A 87 -9.57 0.69 -5.60
C LEU A 87 -10.31 0.39 -6.92
N PRO A 88 -9.67 0.33 -8.11
CA PRO A 88 -10.34 -0.02 -9.37
C PRO A 88 -11.16 -1.31 -9.32
N PHE A 89 -10.75 -2.29 -8.53
CA PHE A 89 -11.45 -3.58 -8.40
C PHE A 89 -12.72 -3.48 -7.56
N ILE A 90 -12.72 -2.62 -6.55
CA ILE A 90 -13.76 -2.61 -5.50
C ILE A 90 -14.57 -1.32 -5.44
N VAL A 91 -14.23 -0.29 -6.23
CA VAL A 91 -14.86 1.03 -6.14
C VAL A 91 -16.39 1.00 -6.32
N ASP A 92 -16.89 0.16 -7.23
CA ASP A 92 -18.33 0.04 -7.47
C ASP A 92 -19.07 -0.59 -6.28
N ILE A 93 -18.41 -1.51 -5.57
CA ILE A 93 -18.94 -2.13 -4.34
C ILE A 93 -18.93 -1.08 -3.22
N LEU A 94 -17.80 -0.39 -3.03
CA LEU A 94 -17.66 0.64 -2.00
C LEU A 94 -18.69 1.77 -2.16
N ARG A 95 -19.00 2.18 -3.39
CA ARG A 95 -20.00 3.23 -3.66
C ARG A 95 -21.42 2.88 -3.21
N LYS A 96 -21.75 1.59 -3.06
CA LYS A 96 -23.06 1.12 -2.55
C LYS A 96 -23.15 1.14 -1.02
N LEU A 97 -22.01 1.24 -0.34
CA LEU A 97 -21.91 1.22 1.11
C LEU A 97 -21.95 2.64 1.69
N ASN A 98 -22.43 2.79 2.91
CA ASN A 98 -22.27 4.04 3.64
C ASN A 98 -20.80 4.26 4.06
N LYS A 99 -20.44 5.48 4.48
CA LYS A 99 -19.02 5.80 4.78
C LYS A 99 -18.39 4.92 5.86
N LYS A 100 -19.15 4.50 6.87
CA LYS A 100 -18.61 3.64 7.95
C LYS A 100 -18.34 2.24 7.41
N GLU A 101 -19.29 1.68 6.66
CA GLU A 101 -19.15 0.38 5.99
C GLU A 101 -18.01 0.39 4.97
N GLN A 102 -17.82 1.48 4.24
CA GLN A 102 -16.69 1.65 3.33
C GLN A 102 -15.35 1.53 4.06
N ILE A 103 -15.17 2.21 5.21
CA ILE A 103 -13.94 2.15 6.00
C ILE A 103 -13.73 0.73 6.56
N ILE A 104 -14.77 0.16 7.17
CA ILE A 104 -14.74 -1.17 7.80
C ILE A 104 -14.50 -2.28 6.77
N SER A 105 -14.86 -2.06 5.50
CA SER A 105 -14.57 -3.02 4.42
C SER A 105 -13.19 -2.78 3.79
N PHE A 106 -12.84 -1.52 3.51
CA PHE A 106 -11.64 -1.16 2.76
C PHE A 106 -10.36 -1.40 3.58
N VAL A 107 -10.31 -0.93 4.82
CA VAL A 107 -9.09 -0.97 5.64
C VAL A 107 -8.67 -2.41 5.91
N PRO A 108 -9.54 -3.31 6.41
CA PRO A 108 -9.14 -4.71 6.62
C PRO A 108 -8.75 -5.42 5.33
N LEU A 109 -9.41 -5.11 4.22
CA LEU A 109 -9.09 -5.72 2.93
C LEU A 109 -7.69 -5.32 2.45
N VAL A 110 -7.34 -4.04 2.54
CA VAL A 110 -5.99 -3.55 2.20
C VAL A 110 -4.95 -4.18 3.12
N SER A 111 -5.19 -4.19 4.44
CA SER A 111 -4.29 -4.83 5.41
C SER A 111 -4.13 -6.32 5.14
N PHE A 112 -5.20 -7.03 4.75
CA PHE A 112 -5.13 -8.44 4.36
C PHE A 112 -4.20 -8.68 3.16
N PHE A 113 -4.26 -7.83 2.13
CA PHE A 113 -3.33 -7.92 1.00
C PHE A 113 -1.88 -7.61 1.41
N CYS A 114 -1.65 -6.62 2.28
CA CYS A 114 -0.31 -6.32 2.80
C CYS A 114 0.26 -7.51 3.58
N LEU A 115 -0.52 -8.08 4.50
CA LEU A 115 -0.12 -9.25 5.29
C LEU A 115 0.11 -10.49 4.41
N SER A 116 -0.75 -10.72 3.42
CA SER A 116 -0.59 -11.85 2.49
C SER A 116 0.72 -11.77 1.72
N TYR A 117 1.08 -10.56 1.30
CA TYR A 117 2.33 -10.29 0.62
C TYR A 117 3.55 -10.47 1.53
N GLU A 118 3.47 -10.04 2.79
CA GLU A 118 4.49 -10.30 3.80
C GLU A 118 4.65 -11.79 4.08
N LEU A 119 3.55 -12.54 4.17
CA LEU A 119 3.56 -13.98 4.41
C LEU A 119 4.21 -14.75 3.27
N ILE A 120 3.99 -14.33 2.02
CA ILE A 120 4.71 -14.85 0.84
C ILE A 120 6.20 -14.56 0.97
N GLY A 121 6.58 -13.32 1.36
CA GLY A 121 7.97 -12.95 1.60
C GLY A 121 8.63 -13.80 2.69
N TYR A 122 7.95 -13.94 3.84
CA TYR A 122 8.39 -14.79 4.93
C TYR A 122 8.61 -16.23 4.45
N TYR A 123 7.67 -16.83 3.73
CA TYR A 123 7.82 -18.17 3.20
C TYR A 123 9.05 -18.30 2.28
N PHE A 124 9.24 -17.35 1.35
CA PHE A 124 10.40 -17.33 0.46
C PHE A 124 11.74 -17.22 1.21
N PHE A 125 11.82 -16.42 2.28
CA PHE A 125 13.04 -16.24 3.06
C PHE A 125 13.25 -17.32 4.11
N TYR A 126 12.19 -17.85 4.71
CA TYR A 126 12.28 -18.94 5.69
C TYR A 126 12.94 -20.17 5.07
N THR A 127 12.59 -20.52 3.83
CA THR A 127 13.17 -21.67 3.13
C THR A 127 14.61 -21.43 2.67
N ASN A 128 14.97 -20.20 2.28
CA ASN A 128 16.25 -19.94 1.60
C ASN A 128 17.30 -19.22 2.46
N LYS A 129 16.88 -18.40 3.43
CA LYS A 129 17.73 -17.54 4.26
C LYS A 129 17.05 -17.25 5.63
N PRO A 130 17.03 -18.22 6.56
CA PRO A 130 16.24 -18.13 7.79
C PRO A 130 16.63 -16.96 8.71
N TYR A 131 17.88 -16.48 8.64
CA TYR A 131 18.32 -15.28 9.38
C TYR A 131 17.61 -13.99 8.91
N LEU A 132 17.16 -13.91 7.64
CA LEU A 132 16.34 -12.80 7.13
C LEU A 132 14.87 -12.94 7.52
N ALA A 133 14.41 -14.15 7.89
CA ALA A 133 13.04 -14.36 8.34
C ALA A 133 12.77 -13.72 9.72
N LEU A 134 13.83 -13.44 10.50
CA LEU A 134 13.73 -12.69 11.76
C LEU A 134 13.27 -11.24 11.56
N LEU A 135 13.52 -10.63 10.39
CA LEU A 135 13.05 -9.28 10.05
C LEU A 135 11.52 -9.21 9.88
N TYR A 136 10.84 -10.35 9.81
CA TYR A 136 9.38 -10.46 9.69
C TYR A 136 8.72 -10.80 11.04
N GLN A 137 9.45 -10.75 12.17
CA GLN A 137 8.89 -11.06 13.49
C GLN A 137 8.00 -9.94 14.05
N ASP A 138 8.22 -8.67 13.67
CA ASP A 138 7.48 -7.53 14.26
C ASP A 138 6.14 -7.23 13.56
N THR A 139 5.36 -8.30 13.42
CA THR A 139 4.08 -8.32 12.68
C THR A 139 3.03 -7.33 13.19
N MET A 140 3.07 -6.94 14.46
CA MET A 140 2.08 -6.02 15.04
C MET A 140 2.35 -4.56 14.71
N GLN A 141 3.63 -4.16 14.70
CA GLN A 141 4.02 -2.83 14.26
C GLN A 141 3.75 -2.67 12.76
N ASP A 142 4.12 -3.66 11.96
CA ASP A 142 3.93 -3.67 10.51
C ASP A 142 2.44 -3.66 10.14
N LEU A 143 1.62 -4.47 10.83
CA LEU A 143 0.17 -4.44 10.67
C LEU A 143 -0.41 -3.06 11.01
N THR A 144 0.06 -2.43 12.08
CA THR A 144 -0.42 -1.10 12.49
C THR A 144 -0.09 -0.06 11.42
N MET A 145 1.12 -0.08 10.87
CA MET A 145 1.53 0.84 9.80
C MET A 145 0.77 0.56 8.49
N ASN A 146 0.52 -0.70 8.15
CA ASN A 146 -0.35 -1.09 7.02
C ASN A 146 -1.78 -0.53 7.19
N ILE A 147 -2.35 -0.63 8.40
CA ILE A 147 -3.68 -0.06 8.72
C ILE A 147 -3.68 1.47 8.57
N ILE A 148 -2.66 2.15 9.11
CA ILE A 148 -2.55 3.62 8.98
C ILE A 148 -2.42 4.00 7.50
N GLY A 149 -1.60 3.29 6.73
CA GLY A 149 -1.46 3.50 5.29
C GLY A 149 -2.78 3.31 4.54
N ALA A 150 -3.53 2.25 4.86
CA ALA A 150 -4.84 1.99 4.29
C ALA A 150 -5.86 3.10 4.62
N LEU A 151 -5.85 3.62 5.85
CA LEU A 151 -6.68 4.75 6.25
C LEU A 151 -6.33 6.03 5.47
N ILE A 152 -5.03 6.31 5.29
CA ILE A 152 -4.57 7.45 4.48
C ILE A 152 -5.04 7.29 3.03
N ALA A 153 -4.85 6.11 2.42
CA ALA A 153 -5.37 5.84 1.08
C ALA A 153 -6.88 6.06 1.00
N PHE A 154 -7.64 5.55 1.97
CA PHE A 154 -9.08 5.75 2.03
C PHE A 154 -9.45 7.25 2.03
N ILE A 155 -8.80 8.05 2.87
CA ILE A 155 -9.04 9.49 2.96
C ILE A 155 -8.67 10.20 1.66
N LEU A 156 -7.53 9.83 1.05
CA LEU A 156 -7.07 10.41 -0.22
C LEU A 156 -8.02 10.11 -1.37
N LEU A 157 -8.55 8.89 -1.43
CA LEU A 157 -9.34 8.38 -2.55
C LEU A 157 -10.83 8.70 -2.43
N MET A 158 -11.40 8.51 -1.24
CA MET A 158 -12.84 8.65 -1.02
C MET A 158 -13.20 10.05 -0.55
N GLY A 159 -12.27 10.72 0.14
CA GLY A 159 -12.44 12.06 0.68
C GLY A 159 -13.57 12.18 1.69
N PHE A 160 -13.47 13.15 2.58
CA PHE A 160 -14.68 13.69 3.18
C PHE A 160 -15.34 14.60 2.15
N LYS A 161 -16.15 14.06 1.24
CA LYS A 161 -17.13 14.89 0.53
C LYS A 161 -17.94 15.62 1.62
N LYS A 162 -17.63 16.91 1.83
CA LYS A 162 -18.56 17.86 2.44
C LYS A 162 -19.75 17.82 1.50
N GLY A 163 -20.91 17.41 2.00
CA GLY A 163 -22.12 17.40 1.19
C GLY A 163 -22.27 18.77 0.56
N ASN A 164 -22.21 18.85 -0.77
CA ASN A 164 -22.77 19.99 -1.48
C ASN A 164 -24.27 19.92 -1.20
N LYS A 165 -24.71 20.58 -0.12
CA LYS A 165 -26.03 21.20 -0.07
C LYS A 165 -25.99 22.36 -1.06
N ASN A 166 -25.99 22.05 -2.36
CA ASN A 166 -26.56 22.98 -3.33
C ASN A 166 -28.07 22.79 -3.16
N LYS A 167 -28.75 23.67 -2.41
CA LYS A 167 -29.43 24.84 -2.98
C LYS A 167 -30.20 24.45 -4.24
N ILE A 168 -31.30 23.76 -3.98
CA ILE A 168 -32.54 23.63 -4.76
C ILE A 168 -33.55 24.07 -3.68
N ASP A 169 -34.24 25.21 -3.71
CA ASP A 169 -34.86 25.98 -4.78
C ASP A 169 -34.85 27.50 -4.46
N LYS A 170 -34.78 28.33 -5.50
CA LYS A 170 -35.36 29.66 -5.54
C LYS A 170 -36.08 29.82 -6.87
#